data_AF-A0A6N2SWV6-F1
#
_entry.id   AF-A0A6N2SWV6-F1
#
_cell.length_a   1.000
_cell.length_b   1.000
_cell.length_c   1.000
_cell.angle_alpha   90.00
_cell.angle_beta   90.00
_cell.angle_gamma   90.00
#
_symmetry.space_group_name_H-M   'P 1'
#
loop_
_entity.id
_entity.type
_entity.pdbx_description
1 polymer ?
#
loop_
_entity_poly.entity_id
_entity_poly.type
_entity_poly.pdbx_seq_one_letter_code
_entity_poly.pdbx_strand_id
1 'polypeptide(L)'
;MKKKTITVMMAALLGTVFAPAQEPAPVNTPGKEDPELTELTARLDESTGDRAANIVRGELFAYWDRRLNKAYQALMKYYAARSSMIAELKKSQRAWISERDVTLSFYRLCLKGGNAEVVEDGWFNVNALSLEISLIKDRCLLLEDLLVLVKDNEL
;
A
#
# COMPACT_ATOMS: atom_id res chain seq x y z
N MET A 1 -23.23 -29.99 54.50
CA MET A 1 -22.92 -31.20 53.70
C MET A 1 -21.60 -30.98 52.97
N LYS A 2 -20.92 -32.08 52.65
CA LYS A 2 -19.46 -32.24 52.51
C LYS A 2 -18.82 -31.49 51.31
N LYS A 3 -17.60 -30.98 51.56
CA LYS A 3 -16.57 -30.58 50.58
C LYS A 3 -16.34 -31.65 49.51
N LYS A 4 -16.02 -31.27 48.27
CA LYS A 4 -14.94 -31.91 47.48
C LYS A 4 -14.26 -30.90 46.56
N THR A 5 -13.07 -30.49 46.98
CA THR A 5 -11.96 -30.04 46.15
C THR A 5 -11.55 -31.19 45.23
N ILE A 6 -11.28 -30.94 43.95
CA ILE A 6 -10.55 -31.87 43.08
C ILE A 6 -9.31 -31.14 42.59
N THR A 7 -8.19 -31.46 43.22
CA THR A 7 -6.85 -31.28 42.69
C THR A 7 -6.55 -32.50 41.83
N VAL A 8 -6.12 -32.29 40.58
CA VAL A 8 -5.32 -33.28 39.85
C VAL A 8 -4.13 -32.54 39.27
N MET A 9 -2.95 -33.06 39.58
CA MET A 9 -1.64 -32.57 39.18
C MET A 9 -0.96 -33.66 38.35
N MET A 10 -0.04 -33.22 37.47
CA MET A 10 0.98 -33.98 36.70
C MET A 10 0.48 -34.78 35.49
N ALA A 11 1.23 -34.96 34.40
CA ALA A 11 2.33 -34.29 33.70
C ALA A 11 2.77 -35.34 32.65
N ALA A 12 2.97 -34.98 31.38
CA ALA A 12 3.95 -35.63 30.50
C ALA A 12 4.12 -34.86 29.19
N LEU A 13 5.36 -34.47 28.91
CA LEU A 13 5.82 -33.91 27.64
C LEU A 13 5.65 -34.92 26.50
N LEU A 14 5.18 -34.44 25.35
CA LEU A 14 5.64 -34.91 24.03
C LEU A 14 5.92 -33.69 23.18
N GLY A 15 7.20 -33.54 22.82
CA GLY A 15 7.70 -32.43 22.03
C GLY A 15 7.00 -32.35 20.68
N THR A 16 6.47 -31.17 20.37
CA THR A 16 6.28 -30.77 18.99
C THR A 16 7.40 -29.82 18.65
N VAL A 17 8.11 -30.18 17.58
CA VAL A 17 9.21 -29.42 16.99
C VAL A 17 8.72 -27.98 16.81
N PHE A 18 9.37 -27.03 17.48
CA PHE A 18 9.27 -25.63 17.11
C PHE A 18 9.70 -25.53 15.65
N ALA A 19 8.73 -25.39 14.75
CA ALA A 19 9.02 -24.76 13.47
C ALA A 19 9.64 -23.40 13.81
N PRO A 20 10.75 -23.00 13.18
CA PRO A 20 11.25 -21.65 13.38
C PRO A 20 10.10 -20.71 13.01
N ALA A 21 9.72 -19.85 13.96
CA ALA A 21 8.83 -18.75 13.69
C ALA A 21 9.43 -18.03 12.48
N GLN A 22 8.76 -18.16 11.33
CA GLN A 22 9.12 -17.44 10.14
C GLN A 22 9.10 -15.97 10.53
N GLU A 23 10.28 -15.34 10.56
CA GLU A 23 10.44 -13.93 10.88
C GLU A 23 9.32 -13.17 10.17
N PRO A 24 8.48 -12.42 10.89
CA PRO A 24 7.52 -11.57 10.21
C PRO A 24 8.33 -10.69 9.27
N ALA A 25 8.02 -10.76 7.97
CA ALA A 25 8.59 -9.88 6.96
C ALA A 25 8.62 -8.46 7.55
N PRO A 26 9.74 -7.74 7.42
CA PRO A 26 9.95 -6.50 8.16
C PRO A 26 8.74 -5.60 7.95
N VAL A 27 7.99 -5.39 9.04
CA VAL A 27 7.08 -4.28 9.14
C VAL A 27 8.00 -3.08 9.06
N ASN A 28 7.93 -2.35 7.94
CA ASN A 28 8.68 -1.10 7.79
C ASN A 28 8.29 -0.21 8.98
N THR A 29 9.18 -0.18 9.98
CA THR A 29 9.08 0.71 11.12
C THR A 29 9.10 2.14 10.58
N PRO A 30 8.23 3.03 11.05
CA PRO A 30 8.33 4.45 10.72
C PRO A 30 9.72 4.93 11.14
N GLY A 31 10.56 5.32 10.18
CA GLY A 31 11.89 5.89 10.45
C GLY A 31 13.09 5.25 9.76
N LYS A 32 12.95 4.17 8.98
CA LYS A 32 14.03 3.75 8.06
C LYS A 32 13.73 4.31 6.67
N GLU A 33 14.57 5.23 6.21
CA GLU A 33 14.50 5.76 4.84
C GLU A 33 14.45 4.61 3.84
N ASP A 34 13.49 4.67 2.92
CA ASP A 34 13.37 3.68 1.86
C ASP A 34 14.41 4.00 0.77
N PRO A 35 15.47 3.20 0.61
CA PRO A 35 16.58 3.53 -0.28
C PRO A 35 16.14 3.57 -1.76
N GLU A 36 15.16 2.77 -2.17
CA GLU A 36 14.64 2.78 -3.55
C GLU A 36 13.90 4.10 -3.82
N LEU A 37 13.09 4.56 -2.87
CA LEU A 37 12.39 5.86 -2.99
C LEU A 37 13.37 7.03 -2.98
N THR A 38 14.39 6.99 -2.11
CA THR A 38 15.44 8.00 -2.04
C THR A 38 16.20 8.08 -3.37
N GLU A 39 16.60 6.94 -3.94
CA GLU A 39 17.29 6.89 -5.23
C GLU A 39 16.41 7.42 -6.37
N LEU A 40 15.15 6.99 -6.45
CA LEU A 40 14.23 7.46 -7.49
C LEU A 40 13.95 8.96 -7.39
N THR A 41 13.87 9.51 -6.18
CA THR A 41 13.69 10.94 -5.97
C THR A 41 14.92 11.72 -6.41
N ALA A 42 16.12 11.28 -6.01
CA ALA A 42 17.38 11.91 -6.43
C ALA A 42 17.55 11.88 -7.96
N ARG A 43 17.27 10.73 -8.60
CA ARG A 43 17.32 10.61 -10.07
C ARG A 43 16.31 11.52 -10.77
N LEU A 44 15.15 11.77 -10.18
CA LEU A 44 14.17 12.70 -10.72
C LEU A 44 14.68 14.14 -10.64
N ASP A 45 15.28 14.52 -9.51
CA ASP A 45 15.83 15.86 -9.28
C ASP A 45 17.05 16.15 -10.19
N GLU A 46 17.86 15.13 -10.47
CA GLU A 46 19.04 15.22 -11.34
C GLU A 46 18.69 15.12 -12.84
N SER A 47 17.45 14.76 -13.18
CA SER A 47 17.05 14.54 -14.58
C SER A 47 17.10 15.84 -15.39
N THR A 48 17.82 15.81 -16.52
CA THR A 48 17.86 16.91 -17.47
C THR A 48 16.92 16.66 -18.65
N GLY A 49 15.86 17.47 -18.74
CA GLY A 49 14.88 17.42 -19.82
C GLY A 49 13.73 16.43 -19.59
N ASP A 50 12.59 16.70 -20.26
CA ASP A 50 11.31 16.05 -19.99
C ASP A 50 11.33 14.53 -20.21
N ARG A 51 12.09 14.05 -21.20
CA ARG A 51 12.17 12.61 -21.50
C ARG A 51 12.81 11.82 -20.37
N ALA A 52 13.95 12.28 -19.84
CA ALA A 52 14.65 11.60 -18.76
C ALA A 52 13.80 11.63 -17.48
N ALA A 53 13.24 12.79 -17.14
CA ALA A 53 12.39 12.94 -15.98
C ALA A 53 11.12 12.07 -16.07
N ASN A 54 10.52 11.92 -17.26
CA ASN A 54 9.34 11.08 -17.44
C ASN A 54 9.63 9.58 -17.31
N ILE A 55 10.83 9.12 -17.66
CA ILE A 55 11.26 7.75 -17.38
C ILE A 55 11.27 7.52 -15.87
N VAL A 56 11.91 8.41 -15.10
CA VAL A 56 11.98 8.29 -13.64
C VAL A 56 10.60 8.40 -13.00
N ARG A 57 9.71 9.27 -13.50
CA ARG A 57 8.30 9.30 -13.05
C ARG A 57 7.58 7.97 -13.28
N GLY A 58 7.81 7.31 -14.42
CA GLY A 58 7.24 5.99 -14.68
C GLY A 58 7.74 4.93 -13.68
N GLU A 59 9.01 5.00 -13.30
CA GLU A 59 9.58 4.14 -12.26
C GLU A 59 9.03 4.46 -10.86
N LEU A 60 8.85 5.74 -10.52
CA LEU A 60 8.19 6.17 -9.29
C LEU A 60 6.75 5.69 -9.21
N PHE A 61 5.99 5.79 -10.31
CA PHE A 61 4.65 5.21 -10.40
C PHE A 61 4.69 3.72 -10.10
N ALA A 62 5.58 2.97 -10.75
CA ALA A 62 5.69 1.53 -10.57
C ALA A 62 6.11 1.16 -9.13
N TYR A 63 6.97 1.96 -8.51
CA TYR A 63 7.35 1.82 -7.10
C TYR A 63 6.13 1.96 -6.19
N TRP A 64 5.38 3.06 -6.31
CA TRP A 64 4.22 3.33 -5.46
C TRP A 64 3.09 2.32 -5.69
N ASP A 65 2.85 1.88 -6.93
CA ASP A 65 1.84 0.85 -7.23
C ASP A 65 2.19 -0.50 -6.59
N ARG A 66 3.46 -0.93 -6.71
CA ARG A 66 3.95 -2.13 -6.01
C ARG A 66 3.78 -2.01 -4.50
N ARG A 67 4.13 -0.86 -3.93
CA ARG A 67 4.04 -0.61 -2.48
C ARG A 67 2.60 -0.58 -1.99
N LEU A 68 1.70 0.07 -2.72
CA LEU A 68 0.26 0.07 -2.46
C LEU A 68 -0.30 -1.36 -2.44
N ASN A 69 0.03 -2.17 -3.45
CA ASN A 69 -0.43 -3.56 -3.47
C ASN A 69 0.12 -4.35 -2.28
N LYS A 70 1.39 -4.16 -1.88
CA LYS A 70 1.94 -4.79 -0.68
C LYS A 70 1.16 -4.42 0.59
N ALA A 71 0.85 -3.13 0.80
CA ALA A 71 0.08 -2.66 1.95
C ALA A 71 -1.35 -3.25 1.95
N TYR A 72 -2.02 -3.24 0.80
CA TYR A 72 -3.33 -3.87 0.64
C TYR A 72 -3.31 -5.37 0.94
N GLN A 73 -2.34 -6.12 0.42
CA GLN A 73 -2.21 -7.56 0.69
C GLN A 73 -1.90 -7.85 2.17
N ALA A 74 -1.14 -6.96 2.84
CA ALA A 74 -0.86 -7.09 4.26
C ALA A 74 -2.12 -6.92 5.12
N LEU A 75 -2.97 -5.94 4.82
CA LEU A 75 -4.28 -5.79 5.47
C LEU A 75 -5.22 -6.98 5.18
N MET A 76 -5.23 -7.46 3.93
CA MET A 76 -5.97 -8.66 3.55
C MET A 76 -5.52 -9.89 4.34
N LYS A 77 -4.21 -10.05 4.58
CA LYS A 77 -3.67 -11.14 5.39
C LYS A 77 -4.04 -10.98 6.87
N TYR A 78 -3.94 -9.75 7.40
CA TYR A 78 -4.27 -9.45 8.80
C TYR A 78 -5.73 -9.83 9.12
N TYR A 79 -6.66 -9.50 8.22
CA TYR A 79 -8.08 -9.81 8.39
C TYR A 79 -8.52 -11.17 7.82
N ALA A 80 -7.61 -12.09 7.50
CA ALA A 80 -7.95 -13.32 6.77
C ALA A 80 -9.05 -14.18 7.44
N ALA A 81 -9.15 -14.16 8.77
CA ALA A 81 -10.17 -14.87 9.53
C ALA A 81 -11.49 -14.09 9.71
N ARG A 82 -11.56 -12.83 9.27
CA ARG A 82 -12.70 -11.91 9.45
C ARG A 82 -13.28 -11.52 8.10
N SER A 83 -14.16 -12.37 7.56
CA SER A 83 -14.70 -12.26 6.20
C SER A 83 -15.43 -10.93 5.92
N SER A 84 -16.13 -10.36 6.91
CA SER A 84 -16.78 -9.05 6.80
C SER A 84 -15.77 -7.92 6.58
N MET A 85 -14.66 -7.91 7.32
CA MET A 85 -13.58 -6.93 7.17
C MET A 85 -12.91 -7.03 5.79
N ILE A 86 -12.67 -8.26 5.31
CA ILE A 86 -12.15 -8.48 3.96
C ILE A 86 -13.11 -7.95 2.89
N ALA A 87 -14.41 -8.15 3.05
CA ALA A 87 -15.41 -7.66 2.11
C ALA A 87 -15.41 -6.13 2.04
N GLU A 88 -15.35 -5.45 3.19
CA GLU A 88 -15.29 -3.99 3.24
C GLU A 88 -13.96 -3.43 2.71
N LEU A 89 -12.83 -4.06 3.02
CA LEU A 89 -11.53 -3.66 2.45
C LEU A 89 -11.51 -3.75 0.92
N LYS A 90 -12.01 -4.86 0.38
CA LYS A 90 -12.16 -5.04 -1.09
C LYS A 90 -13.08 -3.98 -1.69
N LYS A 91 -14.19 -3.67 -1.02
CA LYS A 91 -15.15 -2.66 -1.48
C LYS A 91 -14.53 -1.26 -1.47
N SER A 92 -13.85 -0.89 -0.39
CA SER A 92 -13.11 0.37 -0.27
C SER A 92 -12.06 0.51 -1.38
N GLN A 93 -11.27 -0.55 -1.62
CA GLN A 93 -10.23 -0.49 -2.64
C GLN A 93 -10.80 -0.36 -4.06
N ARG A 94 -11.89 -1.07 -4.39
CA ARG A 94 -12.56 -0.92 -5.70
C ARG A 94 -13.17 0.46 -5.88
N ALA A 95 -13.81 1.01 -4.83
CA ALA A 95 -14.37 2.34 -4.88
C ALA A 95 -13.28 3.40 -5.13
N TRP A 96 -12.14 3.28 -4.45
CA TRP A 96 -11.00 4.16 -4.68
C TRP A 96 -10.44 4.06 -6.11
N ILE A 97 -10.28 2.84 -6.66
CA ILE A 97 -9.83 2.66 -8.06
C ILE A 97 -10.78 3.36 -9.03
N SER A 98 -12.10 3.18 -8.84
CA SER A 98 -13.11 3.83 -9.69
C SER A 98 -13.02 5.36 -9.61
N GLU A 99 -12.88 5.91 -8.41
CA GLU A 99 -12.76 7.36 -8.20
C GLU A 99 -11.47 7.93 -8.79
N ARG A 100 -10.35 7.22 -8.62
CA ARG A 100 -9.04 7.56 -9.21
C ARG A 100 -9.16 7.64 -10.72
N ASP A 101 -9.76 6.64 -11.37
CA ASP A 101 -9.86 6.59 -12.83
C ASP A 101 -10.74 7.72 -13.38
N VAL A 102 -11.85 8.05 -12.70
CA VAL A 102 -12.69 9.21 -13.02
C VAL A 102 -11.91 10.51 -12.83
N THR A 103 -11.20 10.66 -11.71
CA THR A 103 -10.39 11.84 -11.40
C THR A 103 -9.30 12.05 -12.46
N LEU A 104 -8.58 11.00 -12.84
CA LEU A 104 -7.55 11.06 -13.88
C LEU A 104 -8.13 11.40 -15.25
N SER A 105 -9.28 10.82 -15.61
CA SER A 105 -9.98 11.14 -16.86
C SER A 105 -10.38 12.61 -16.90
N PHE A 106 -11.01 13.12 -15.84
CA PHE A 106 -11.39 14.52 -15.72
C PHE A 106 -10.16 15.45 -15.77
N TYR A 107 -9.11 15.13 -15.03
CA TYR A 107 -7.88 15.92 -15.03
C TYR A 107 -7.20 15.96 -16.40
N ARG A 108 -7.12 14.83 -17.11
CA ARG A 108 -6.62 14.78 -18.49
C ARG A 108 -7.44 15.67 -19.42
N LEU A 109 -8.77 15.71 -19.25
CA LEU A 109 -9.63 16.62 -20.01
C LEU A 109 -9.35 18.09 -19.67
N CYS A 110 -9.10 18.41 -18.39
CA CYS A 110 -8.69 19.76 -17.96
C CYS A 110 -7.37 20.19 -18.58
N LEU A 111 -6.36 19.32 -18.64
CA LEU A 111 -5.07 19.60 -19.30
C LEU A 111 -5.24 19.91 -20.79
N LYS A 112 -6.29 19.38 -21.42
CA LYS A 112 -6.64 19.66 -22.82
C LYS A 112 -7.61 20.83 -23.00
N GLY A 113 -7.92 21.58 -21.94
CA GLY A 113 -8.88 22.69 -21.98
C GLY A 113 -10.30 22.26 -22.37
N GLY A 114 -10.68 21.00 -22.12
CA GLY A 114 -11.99 20.46 -22.51
C GLY A 114 -12.05 19.91 -23.94
N ASN A 115 -10.98 19.96 -24.72
CA ASN A 115 -10.96 19.43 -26.09
C ASN A 115 -10.20 18.11 -26.19
N ALA A 116 -10.92 17.00 -26.37
CA ALA A 116 -10.32 15.66 -26.46
C ALA A 116 -9.30 15.48 -27.60
N GLU A 117 -9.36 16.33 -28.64
CA GLU A 117 -8.50 16.25 -29.83
C GLU A 117 -7.12 16.89 -29.66
N VAL A 118 -6.88 17.60 -28.55
CA VAL A 118 -5.56 18.19 -28.27
C VAL A 118 -4.50 17.09 -28.11
N VAL A 119 -3.39 17.25 -28.83
CA VAL A 119 -2.25 16.34 -28.82
C VAL A 119 -1.60 16.30 -27.44
N GLU A 120 -1.31 15.09 -26.96
CA GLU A 120 -0.64 14.85 -25.69
C GLU A 120 0.89 14.96 -25.87
N ASP A 121 1.46 16.07 -25.40
CA ASP A 121 2.89 16.36 -25.51
C ASP A 121 3.68 16.01 -24.22
N GLY A 122 4.94 16.45 -24.14
CA GLY A 122 5.79 16.24 -22.97
C GLY A 122 5.20 16.85 -21.70
N TRP A 123 4.69 18.08 -21.78
CA TRP A 123 4.06 18.78 -20.65
C TRP A 123 2.80 18.07 -20.17
N PHE A 124 1.94 17.64 -21.09
CA PHE A 124 0.74 16.88 -20.76
C PHE A 124 1.09 15.61 -19.98
N ASN A 125 2.05 14.83 -20.49
CA ASN A 125 2.44 13.55 -19.89
C ASN A 125 3.04 13.73 -18.49
N VAL A 126 3.86 14.78 -18.29
CA VAL A 126 4.40 15.14 -16.97
C VAL A 126 3.27 15.35 -15.96
N ASN A 127 2.32 16.21 -16.30
CA ASN A 127 1.24 16.59 -15.39
C ASN A 127 0.30 15.43 -15.09
N ALA A 128 -0.11 14.68 -16.11
CA ALA A 128 -0.98 13.52 -15.94
C ALA A 128 -0.35 12.44 -15.05
N LEU A 129 0.92 12.11 -15.30
CA LEU A 129 1.65 11.11 -14.53
C LEU A 129 1.95 11.58 -13.10
N SER A 130 2.24 12.87 -12.91
CA SER A 130 2.42 13.44 -11.57
C SER A 130 1.17 13.31 -10.70
N LEU A 131 -0.02 13.60 -11.22
CA LEU A 131 -1.26 13.39 -10.46
C LEU A 131 -1.47 11.91 -10.13
N GLU A 132 -1.23 11.03 -11.10
CA GLU A 132 -1.39 9.59 -10.93
C GLU A 132 -0.48 9.03 -9.82
N ILE A 133 0.78 9.45 -9.79
CA ILE A 133 1.74 9.13 -8.72
C ILE A 133 1.22 9.62 -7.37
N SER A 134 0.75 10.86 -7.27
CA SER A 134 0.22 11.43 -6.02
C SER A 134 -0.96 10.62 -5.48
N LEU A 135 -1.93 10.28 -6.32
CA LEU A 135 -3.12 9.53 -5.90
C LEU A 135 -2.76 8.12 -5.38
N ILE A 136 -1.82 7.43 -6.03
CA ILE A 136 -1.36 6.10 -5.61
C ILE A 136 -0.54 6.20 -4.32
N LYS A 137 0.35 7.20 -4.21
CA LYS A 137 1.13 7.47 -2.99
C LYS A 137 0.20 7.71 -1.80
N ASP A 138 -0.78 8.59 -1.93
CA ASP A 138 -1.68 8.94 -0.82
C ASP A 138 -2.48 7.73 -0.35
N ARG A 139 -2.98 6.92 -1.29
CA ARG A 139 -3.66 5.66 -0.94
C ARG A 139 -2.71 4.66 -0.28
N CYS A 140 -1.48 4.55 -0.76
CA CYS A 140 -0.46 3.67 -0.18
C CYS A 140 -0.21 4.03 1.28
N LEU A 141 0.08 5.29 1.56
CA LEU A 141 0.36 5.77 2.92
C LEU A 141 -0.84 5.57 3.84
N LEU A 142 -2.06 5.87 3.36
CA LEU A 142 -3.28 5.60 4.13
C LEU A 142 -3.44 4.12 4.52
N LEU A 143 -3.14 3.18 3.62
CA LEU A 143 -3.23 1.75 3.93
C LEU A 143 -2.10 1.29 4.86
N GLU A 144 -0.91 1.87 4.76
CA GLU A 144 0.20 1.61 5.68
C GLU A 144 -0.11 2.11 7.09
N ASP A 145 -0.62 3.34 7.22
CA ASP A 145 -1.04 3.93 8.49
C ASP A 145 -2.17 3.12 9.13
N LEU A 146 -3.16 2.70 8.32
CA LEU A 146 -4.23 1.82 8.79
C LEU A 146 -3.68 0.49 9.29
N LEU A 147 -2.72 -0.11 8.58
CA LEU A 147 -2.11 -1.38 8.99
C LEU A 147 -1.37 -1.26 10.32
N VAL A 148 -0.66 -0.15 10.56
CA VAL A 148 -0.03 0.16 11.84
C VAL A 148 -1.10 0.27 12.93
N LEU A 149 -2.10 1.12 12.70
CA LEU A 149 -3.19 1.36 13.65
C LEU A 149 -3.89 0.07 14.08
N VAL A 150 -4.26 -0.80 13.13
CA VAL A 150 -5.00 -2.02 13.45
C VAL A 150 -4.14 -3.05 14.17
N LYS A 151 -2.83 -3.13 13.85
CA LYS A 151 -1.90 -4.02 14.56
C LYS A 151 -1.64 -3.56 15.98
N ASP A 152 -1.42 -2.27 16.18
CA ASP A 152 -1.11 -1.70 17.50
C ASP A 152 -2.30 -1.78 18.47
N ASN A 153 -3.52 -1.89 17.95
CA ASN A 153 -4.76 -1.91 18.72
C ASN A 153 -5.54 -3.24 18.63
N GLU A 154 -4.99 -4.26 17.96
CA GLU A 154 -5.62 -5.57 17.76
C GLU A 154 -7.05 -5.53 17.14
N LEU A 155 -7.29 -4.55 16.26
CA LEU A 155 -8.59 -4.25 15.65
C LEU A 155 -9.00 -5.17 14.51
#